data_AF-A0A7C4TKU5-F1
#
_entry.id   AF-A0A7C4TKU5-F1
#
_cell.length_a   1.000
_cell.length_b   1.000
_cell.length_c   1.000
_cell.angle_alpha   90.00
_cell.angle_beta   90.00
_cell.angle_gamma   90.00
#
_symmetry.space_group_name_H-M   'P 1'
#
loop_
_entity.id
_entity.type
_entity.pdbx_description
1 polymer ?
#
loop_
_entity_poly.entity_id
_entity_poly.type
_entity_poly.pdbx_seq_one_letter_code
_entity_poly.pdbx_strand_id
1 'polypeptide(L)'
;KFKDVSKMKIDSSIESLEVTLQPTPKIAEEIKKIYNGLVVGFAAETVGGDVNTLRDRAKRKLVERGFNIIVANDVSSSEVGFNSMFNEVLILGSNGFEKFIPKTRKELIAREILDIIKKLLRVNKT
;
A
#
# COMPACT_ATOMS: atom_id res chain seq x y z
N LYS A 1 -11.03 8.09 10.99
CA LYS A 1 -11.19 9.27 11.89
C LYS A 1 -12.32 8.93 12.85
N PHE A 2 -12.25 9.33 14.12
CA PHE A 2 -13.37 9.13 15.04
C PHE A 2 -14.56 9.96 14.58
N LYS A 3 -15.78 9.39 14.65
CA LYS A 3 -17.01 10.13 14.40
C LYS A 3 -17.29 11.07 15.56
N ASP A 4 -17.11 10.55 16.77
CA ASP A 4 -17.31 11.24 18.04
C ASP A 4 -16.00 11.26 18.81
N VAL A 5 -15.61 12.44 19.33
CA VAL A 5 -14.37 12.64 20.08
C VAL A 5 -14.71 13.29 21.41
N SER A 6 -14.39 12.62 22.52
CA SER A 6 -14.54 13.20 23.86
C SER A 6 -13.59 14.38 24.03
N LYS A 7 -14.08 15.49 24.58
CA LYS A 7 -13.26 16.67 24.92
C LYS A 7 -12.43 16.48 26.19
N MET A 8 -12.78 15.47 26.99
CA MET A 8 -12.13 15.15 28.26
C MET A 8 -11.71 13.69 28.29
N LYS A 9 -10.80 13.36 29.21
CA LYS A 9 -10.42 11.96 29.47
C LYS A 9 -11.69 11.16 29.77
N ILE A 10 -11.84 10.02 29.08
CA ILE A 10 -12.92 9.09 29.30
C ILE A 10 -12.65 8.36 30.63
N ASP A 11 -13.67 8.30 31.50
CA ASP A 11 -13.56 7.67 32.81
C ASP A 11 -13.38 6.15 32.69
N SER A 12 -12.62 5.53 33.58
CA SER A 12 -12.36 4.08 33.56
C SER A 12 -13.46 3.23 34.20
N SER A 13 -14.43 3.85 34.88
CA SER A 13 -15.56 3.18 35.52
C SER A 13 -16.74 2.90 34.59
N ILE A 14 -16.72 3.40 33.35
CA ILE A 14 -17.76 3.08 32.37
C ILE A 14 -17.74 1.59 32.04
N GLU A 15 -18.92 0.95 32.09
CA GLU A 15 -19.04 -0.49 31.86
C GLU A 15 -18.82 -0.89 30.40
N SER A 16 -19.12 0.01 29.46
CA SER A 16 -18.92 -0.22 28.04
C SER A 16 -18.56 1.06 27.28
N LEU A 17 -17.81 0.91 26.19
CA LEU A 17 -17.39 2.00 25.31
C LEU A 17 -17.70 1.60 23.86
N GLU A 18 -18.51 2.41 23.18
CA GLU A 18 -18.74 2.29 21.74
C GLU A 18 -17.88 3.32 21.00
N VAL A 19 -17.18 2.87 19.95
CA VAL A 19 -16.35 3.73 19.10
C VAL A 19 -16.87 3.70 17.67
N THR A 20 -17.48 4.80 17.24
CA THR A 20 -17.89 4.95 15.84
C THR A 20 -16.79 5.61 15.01
N LEU A 21 -16.46 4.99 13.87
CA LEU A 21 -15.44 5.48 12.94
C LEU A 21 -16.08 6.02 11.67
N GLN A 22 -15.42 7.01 11.06
CA GLN A 22 -15.70 7.49 9.72
C GLN A 22 -14.48 7.29 8.80
N PRO A 23 -14.69 6.98 7.51
CA PRO A 23 -13.62 6.89 6.52
C PRO A 23 -12.78 8.16 6.49
N THR A 24 -11.47 8.02 6.32
CA THR A 24 -10.58 9.16 6.10
C THR A 24 -10.54 9.52 4.61
N PRO A 25 -10.28 10.80 4.28
CA PRO A 25 -9.96 11.19 2.92
C PRO A 25 -8.85 10.33 2.33
N LYS A 26 -8.93 10.08 1.03
CA LYS A 26 -7.99 9.22 0.32
C LYS A 26 -6.84 10.07 -0.21
N ILE A 27 -5.87 10.33 0.65
CA ILE A 27 -4.75 11.26 0.39
C ILE A 27 -4.06 10.98 -0.96
N ALA A 28 -3.90 9.73 -1.34
CA ALA A 28 -3.33 9.34 -2.64
C ALA A 28 -4.08 9.94 -3.85
N GLU A 29 -5.41 9.96 -3.81
CA GLU A 29 -6.23 10.57 -4.88
C GLU A 29 -6.09 12.09 -4.89
N GLU A 30 -6.02 12.71 -3.72
CA GLU A 30 -5.82 14.16 -3.60
C GLU A 30 -4.44 14.59 -4.13
N ILE A 31 -3.38 13.81 -3.83
CA ILE A 31 -2.04 14.05 -4.36
C ILE A 31 -2.07 14.05 -5.90
N LYS A 32 -2.77 13.10 -6.53
CA LYS A 32 -2.81 13.02 -7.99
C LYS A 32 -3.53 14.17 -8.68
N LYS A 33 -4.41 14.89 -8.00
CA LYS A 33 -5.04 16.11 -8.55
C LYS A 33 -4.06 17.28 -8.68
N ILE A 34 -3.02 17.32 -7.84
CA ILE A 34 -2.09 18.44 -7.75
C ILE A 34 -0.66 18.10 -8.19
N TYR A 35 -0.34 16.80 -8.32
CA TYR A 35 1.00 16.32 -8.63
C TYR A 35 1.00 15.37 -9.83
N ASN A 36 1.66 15.80 -10.90
CA ASN A 36 1.79 15.05 -12.15
C ASN A 36 3.03 14.13 -12.20
N GLY A 37 3.87 14.13 -11.16
CA GLY A 37 5.05 13.28 -11.15
C GLY A 37 4.74 11.82 -10.84
N LEU A 38 5.82 11.03 -10.74
CA LEU A 38 5.75 9.61 -10.44
C LEU A 38 5.23 9.39 -9.01
N VAL A 39 4.13 8.64 -8.88
CA VAL A 39 3.56 8.23 -7.58
C VAL A 39 3.65 6.71 -7.45
N VAL A 40 4.29 6.25 -6.38
CA VAL A 40 4.45 4.82 -6.05
C VAL A 40 3.58 4.51 -4.84
N GLY A 41 2.58 3.66 -5.01
CA GLY A 41 1.72 3.17 -3.95
C GLY A 41 2.28 1.91 -3.29
N PHE A 42 1.98 1.72 -2.00
CA PHE A 42 2.22 0.46 -1.28
C PHE A 42 0.89 -0.08 -0.77
N ALA A 43 0.68 -1.38 -0.88
CA ALA A 43 -0.54 -2.06 -0.45
C ALA A 43 -0.21 -3.36 0.30
N ALA A 44 -0.35 -3.31 1.63
CA ALA A 44 -0.46 -4.53 2.42
C ALA A 44 -1.89 -5.05 2.33
N GLU A 45 -2.05 -6.32 1.98
CA GLU A 45 -3.32 -7.01 1.89
C GLU A 45 -3.31 -8.26 2.78
N THR A 46 -4.48 -8.69 3.21
CA THR A 46 -4.65 -10.00 3.85
C THR A 46 -5.48 -10.86 2.90
N VAL A 47 -4.81 -11.67 2.08
CA VAL A 47 -5.45 -12.52 1.06
C VAL A 47 -5.24 -14.01 1.31
N GLY A 48 -4.54 -14.39 2.37
CA GLY A 48 -4.36 -15.80 2.75
C GLY A 48 -3.60 -16.63 1.71
N GLY A 49 -2.63 -16.02 1.02
CA GLY A 49 -1.81 -16.65 -0.01
C GLY A 49 -2.40 -16.62 -1.42
N ASP A 50 -3.61 -16.09 -1.62
CA ASP A 50 -4.20 -16.01 -2.96
C ASP A 50 -3.59 -14.88 -3.80
N VAL A 51 -2.65 -15.26 -4.66
CA VAL A 51 -1.94 -14.37 -5.57
C VAL A 51 -2.88 -13.68 -6.57
N ASN A 52 -3.98 -14.31 -6.97
CA ASN A 52 -4.94 -13.70 -7.90
C ASN A 52 -5.72 -12.60 -7.21
N THR A 53 -6.24 -12.86 -6.00
CA THR A 53 -6.90 -11.82 -5.20
C THR A 53 -5.94 -10.67 -4.87
N LEU A 54 -4.66 -10.96 -4.56
CA LEU A 54 -3.64 -9.91 -4.35
C LEU A 54 -3.51 -9.03 -5.59
N ARG A 55 -3.34 -9.66 -6.77
CA ARG A 55 -3.20 -8.97 -8.05
C ARG A 55 -4.41 -8.10 -8.37
N ASP A 56 -5.63 -8.61 -8.20
CA ASP A 56 -6.85 -7.89 -8.53
C ASP A 56 -7.07 -6.67 -7.63
N ARG A 57 -6.83 -6.83 -6.32
CA ARG A 57 -6.90 -5.70 -5.38
C ARG A 57 -5.82 -4.65 -5.67
N ALA A 58 -4.62 -5.09 -6.01
CA ALA A 58 -3.52 -4.20 -6.38
C ALA A 58 -3.83 -3.44 -7.67
N LYS A 59 -4.33 -4.11 -8.72
CA LYS A 59 -4.77 -3.49 -9.99
C LYS A 59 -5.86 -2.45 -9.75
N ARG A 60 -6.86 -2.78 -8.94
CA ARG A 60 -7.93 -1.83 -8.59
C ARG A 60 -7.37 -0.58 -7.90
N LYS A 61 -6.52 -0.74 -6.88
CA LYS A 61 -5.88 0.38 -6.18
C LYS A 61 -4.95 1.20 -7.08
N LEU A 62 -4.22 0.56 -7.99
CA LEU A 62 -3.36 1.22 -8.98
C LEU A 62 -4.18 2.23 -9.81
N VAL A 63 -5.33 1.81 -10.31
CA VAL A 63 -6.23 2.65 -11.13
C VAL A 63 -6.95 3.69 -10.29
N GLU A 64 -7.66 3.28 -9.23
CA GLU A 64 -8.47 4.19 -8.40
C GLU A 64 -7.65 5.31 -7.77
N ARG A 65 -6.41 5.01 -7.34
CA ARG A 65 -5.53 5.99 -6.70
C ARG A 65 -4.61 6.71 -7.69
N GLY A 66 -4.70 6.36 -8.97
CA GLY A 66 -3.86 6.92 -10.03
C GLY A 66 -2.37 6.65 -9.84
N PHE A 67 -1.96 5.56 -9.20
CA PHE A 67 -0.53 5.29 -9.03
C PHE A 67 0.14 4.97 -10.37
N ASN A 68 1.42 5.30 -10.51
CA ASN A 68 2.23 4.85 -11.64
C ASN A 68 2.75 3.43 -11.43
N ILE A 69 3.10 3.11 -10.17
CA ILE A 69 3.45 1.78 -9.71
C ILE A 69 2.73 1.52 -8.39
N ILE A 70 2.29 0.29 -8.15
CA ILE A 70 1.92 -0.21 -6.84
C ILE A 70 2.77 -1.41 -6.45
N VAL A 71 3.26 -1.43 -5.22
CA VAL A 71 3.95 -2.56 -4.59
C VAL A 71 2.97 -3.19 -3.61
N ALA A 72 2.51 -4.39 -3.91
CA ALA A 72 1.54 -5.12 -3.10
C ALA A 72 2.18 -6.33 -2.44
N ASN A 73 1.83 -6.61 -1.19
CA ASN A 73 2.25 -7.82 -0.49
C ASN A 73 1.12 -8.39 0.37
N ASP A 74 1.09 -9.72 0.47
CA ASP A 74 0.24 -10.39 1.43
C ASP A 74 0.93 -10.40 2.81
N VAL A 75 0.25 -9.85 3.81
CA VAL A 75 0.72 -9.82 5.21
C VAL A 75 -0.05 -10.79 6.11
N SER A 76 -0.77 -11.75 5.52
CA SER A 76 -1.43 -12.81 6.27
C SER A 76 -0.46 -13.75 7.01
N SER A 77 0.81 -13.83 6.61
CA SER A 77 1.84 -14.64 7.26
C SER A 77 2.78 -13.77 8.11
N SER A 78 3.14 -14.25 9.32
CA SER A 78 4.11 -13.59 10.19
C SER A 78 5.55 -13.69 9.67
N GLU A 79 5.83 -14.56 8.70
CA GLU A 79 7.16 -14.73 8.13
C GLU A 79 7.56 -13.61 7.17
N VAL A 80 6.60 -12.81 6.70
CA VAL A 80 6.77 -11.71 5.75
C VAL A 80 6.02 -10.47 6.22
N GLY A 81 6.41 -9.28 5.78
CA GLY A 81 5.71 -8.04 6.15
C GLY A 81 6.28 -7.36 7.40
N PHE A 82 5.43 -6.71 8.21
CA PHE A 82 5.87 -5.68 9.16
C PHE A 82 6.90 -6.15 10.19
N ASN A 83 6.69 -7.31 10.83
CA ASN A 83 7.55 -7.82 11.90
C ASN A 83 8.59 -8.86 11.45
N SER A 84 8.94 -8.88 10.15
CA SER A 84 9.94 -9.79 9.59
C SER A 84 11.08 -9.02 8.90
N MET A 85 12.27 -9.62 8.78
CA MET A 85 13.34 -9.10 7.90
C MET A 85 13.04 -9.35 6.41
N PHE A 86 12.09 -10.24 6.14
CA PHE A 86 11.74 -10.70 4.81
C PHE A 86 10.43 -10.10 4.34
N ASN A 87 10.27 -10.05 3.02
CA ASN A 87 9.00 -9.77 2.38
C ASN A 87 8.94 -10.47 1.02
N GLU A 88 7.76 -10.52 0.44
CA GLU A 88 7.48 -10.99 -0.92
C GLU A 88 6.52 -9.98 -1.53
N VAL A 89 6.76 -9.53 -2.75
CA VAL A 89 5.97 -8.44 -3.35
C VAL A 89 5.57 -8.73 -4.78
N LEU A 90 4.36 -8.31 -5.13
CA LEU A 90 3.88 -8.13 -6.49
C LEU A 90 3.93 -6.65 -6.83
N ILE A 91 4.70 -6.29 -7.85
CA ILE A 91 4.82 -4.91 -8.34
C ILE A 91 4.05 -4.80 -9.65
N LEU A 92 3.10 -3.87 -9.72
CA LEU A 92 2.32 -3.58 -10.92
C LEU A 92 2.53 -2.14 -11.38
N GLY A 93 2.64 -1.92 -12.68
CA GLY A 93 2.74 -0.61 -13.30
C GLY A 93 1.49 -0.26 -14.11
N SER A 94 1.17 1.03 -14.21
CA SER A 94 0.01 1.53 -14.96
C SER A 94 0.08 1.25 -16.48
N ASN A 95 1.28 0.92 -16.98
CA ASN A 95 1.54 0.53 -18.37
C ASN A 95 1.42 -1.00 -18.61
N GLY A 96 0.87 -1.76 -17.66
CA GLY A 96 0.78 -3.21 -17.74
C GLY A 96 2.03 -3.97 -17.29
N PHE A 97 3.07 -3.26 -16.80
CA PHE A 97 4.21 -3.90 -16.17
C PHE A 97 3.78 -4.74 -14.96
N GLU A 98 4.32 -5.95 -14.84
CA GLU A 98 4.12 -6.82 -13.68
C GLU A 98 5.44 -7.50 -13.33
N LYS A 99 5.82 -7.49 -12.05
CA LYS A 99 6.97 -8.21 -11.53
C LYS A 99 6.66 -8.78 -10.16
N PHE A 100 6.80 -10.09 -10.04
CA PHE A 100 6.80 -10.77 -8.75
C PHE A 100 8.24 -10.88 -8.23
N ILE A 101 8.43 -10.54 -6.96
CA ILE A 101 9.70 -10.72 -6.25
C ILE A 101 9.43 -11.70 -5.11
N PRO A 102 9.98 -12.93 -5.17
CA PRO A 102 9.74 -13.96 -4.15
C PRO A 102 10.31 -13.54 -2.80
N LYS A 103 9.92 -14.26 -1.74
CA LYS A 103 10.41 -14.05 -0.38
C LYS A 103 11.91 -13.82 -0.33
N THR A 104 12.29 -12.59 0.03
CA THR A 104 13.68 -12.18 0.17
C THR A 104 13.80 -11.05 1.18
N ARG A 105 15.02 -10.63 1.46
CA ARG A 105 15.32 -9.53 2.38
C ARG A 105 14.69 -8.23 1.90
N LYS A 106 14.06 -7.47 2.81
CA LYS A 106 13.43 -6.17 2.49
C LYS A 106 14.38 -5.19 1.80
N GLU A 107 15.67 -5.24 2.16
CA GLU A 107 16.70 -4.38 1.56
C GLU A 107 16.92 -4.70 0.07
N LEU A 108 16.75 -5.96 -0.34
CA LEU A 108 16.83 -6.37 -1.74
C LEU A 108 15.59 -5.93 -2.52
N ILE A 109 14.40 -6.06 -1.93
CA ILE A 109 13.16 -5.54 -2.51
C ILE A 109 13.23 -4.02 -2.71
N ALA A 110 13.78 -3.28 -1.73
CA ALA A 110 13.95 -1.84 -1.85
C ALA A 110 14.85 -1.46 -3.03
N ARG A 111 15.96 -2.19 -3.25
CA ARG A 111 16.85 -1.99 -4.41
C ARG A 111 16.11 -2.22 -5.73
N GLU A 112 15.36 -3.32 -5.83
CA GLU A 112 14.56 -3.62 -7.01
C GLU A 112 13.52 -2.53 -7.32
N ILE A 113 12.81 -2.03 -6.30
CA ILE A 113 11.86 -0.93 -6.45
C ILE A 113 12.57 0.33 -6.97
N LEU A 114 13.74 0.68 -6.40
CA LEU A 114 14.51 1.85 -6.82
C LEU A 114 15.01 1.72 -8.28
N ASP A 115 15.44 0.53 -8.70
CA ASP A 115 15.88 0.29 -10.07
C ASP A 115 14.72 0.42 -11.07
N ILE A 116 13.52 -0.03 -10.69
CA ILE A 116 12.31 0.17 -11.51
C ILE A 116 11.97 1.66 -11.60
N ILE A 117 11.96 2.38 -10.47
CA ILE A 117 11.69 3.83 -10.43
C ILE A 117 12.70 4.60 -11.29
N LYS A 118 13.99 4.27 -11.19
CA LYS A 118 15.06 4.89 -11.99
C LYS A 118 14.82 4.75 -13.48
N LYS A 119 14.33 3.59 -13.94
CA LYS A 119 13.97 3.38 -15.34
C LYS A 119 12.79 4.26 -15.76
N LEU A 120 11.73 4.33 -14.95
CA LEU A 120 10.57 5.19 -15.26
C LEU A 120 10.92 6.68 -15.32
N LEU A 121 11.77 7.16 -14.41
CA LEU A 121 12.18 8.57 -14.40
C LEU A 121 13.07 8.94 -15.61
N ARG A 122 13.78 7.99 -16.20
CA ARG A 122 14.56 8.22 -17.43
C ARG A 122 13.66 8.35 -18.66
N VAL A 123 12.61 7.53 -18.75
CA VAL A 123 11.64 7.58 -19.87
C VAL A 123 10.92 8.93 -19.91
N ASN A 124 10.53 9.47 -18.76
CA ASN A 124 9.79 10.73 -18.67
C ASN A 124 10.63 12.02 -18.91
N LYS A 125 11.94 11.89 -19.17
CA LYS A 125 12.83 13.03 -19.48
C LYS A 125 13.08 13.24 -20.98
N THR A 126 12.44 12.43 -21.83
CA THR A 126 12.48 12.49 -23.30
C THR A 126 11.14 12.96 -23.82
#